data_AF-A0A831M574-F1
#
_entry.id   AF-A0A831M574-F1
#
_cell.length_a   1.000
_cell.length_b   1.000
_cell.length_c   1.000
_cell.angle_alpha   90.00
_cell.angle_beta   90.00
_cell.angle_gamma   90.00
#
_symmetry.space_group_name_H-M   'P 1'
#
loop_
_entity.id
_entity.type
_entity.pdbx_description
1 polymer ?
#
loop_
_entity_poly.entity_id
_entity_poly.type
_entity_poly.pdbx_seq_one_letter_code
_entity_poly.pdbx_strand_id
1 'polypeptide(L)'
;MTGSCCRPQPADDERCLNHAVGQRSIVVITDIAFGGEGVARCEAFVIFVPFVLVGEEVEVELTEVKKRFARAKLIRVIQPSPERVSPRCRYFGACGGCQYQHVEYTAQLRLKHKQVQDLLARVGGVHTPPVQPVVPCPAPYGYRNRIMIRTQWDKVKRCLNIGFLRHDNRLVVDVEECPIAEPILSDQIRQVRARPPPKGGLKVVLRLAPAGWQVPRDSFFQNNFHLLPELVRLVRDRLRSGSGRYLLDVYCGVGFFAIELADLVQEFVGVELDQRAVGAARLNAAGRGVSNGEFLRADAAEALPELLARFPAGQTAVILDPPRTGVAPGLLQALLTTPPAQLLYVSCHPATLARDLNALCGSGVYDLVQVLPLDMFPQTQHVECVVDLRRRAPSP
;
A
#
# COMPACT_ATOMS: atom_id res chain seq x y z
N MET A 1 7.93 -65.29 -18.94
CA MET A 1 9.22 -64.75 -18.49
C MET A 1 9.21 -63.26 -18.84
N THR A 2 8.60 -62.39 -18.03
CA THR A 2 9.18 -61.68 -16.85
C THR A 2 10.47 -60.93 -17.22
N GLY A 3 10.58 -59.61 -17.11
CA GLY A 3 9.69 -58.64 -16.49
C GLY A 3 10.12 -57.21 -16.78
N SER A 4 9.15 -56.29 -16.72
CA SER A 4 9.38 -54.85 -16.68
C SER A 4 9.35 -54.41 -15.22
N CYS A 5 10.39 -53.71 -14.80
CA CYS A 5 10.62 -53.22 -13.45
C CYS A 5 9.63 -52.06 -13.15
N CYS A 6 8.60 -52.34 -12.34
CA CYS A 6 7.75 -51.32 -11.75
C CYS A 6 8.57 -50.43 -10.80
N ARG A 7 8.63 -49.13 -11.08
CA ARG A 7 8.96 -48.12 -10.07
C ARG A 7 7.69 -47.80 -9.26
N PRO A 8 7.77 -47.59 -7.93
CA PRO A 8 6.59 -47.27 -7.14
C PRO A 8 6.08 -45.86 -7.51
N GLN A 9 4.78 -45.75 -7.80
CA GLN A 9 4.08 -44.47 -7.85
C GLN A 9 3.96 -43.90 -6.41
N PRO A 10 4.07 -42.59 -6.20
CA PRO A 10 3.71 -41.99 -4.91
C PRO A 10 2.20 -42.16 -4.69
N ALA A 11 1.84 -42.55 -3.48
CA ALA A 11 0.48 -42.86 -3.05
C ALA A 11 -0.52 -41.73 -3.39
N ASP A 12 -1.69 -42.15 -3.87
CA ASP A 12 -2.86 -41.34 -4.15
C ASP A 12 -3.21 -40.41 -2.97
N ASP A 13 -3.34 -39.11 -3.25
CA ASP A 13 -3.70 -38.10 -2.27
C ASP A 13 -5.24 -38.05 -2.13
N GLU A 14 -5.82 -39.03 -1.45
CA GLU A 14 -7.26 -39.14 -1.12
C GLU A 14 -7.80 -37.94 -0.29
N ARG A 15 -6.98 -36.93 0.03
CA ARG A 15 -7.27 -35.82 0.95
C ARG A 15 -8.12 -34.68 0.35
N CYS A 16 -8.52 -34.75 -0.91
CA CYS A 16 -9.24 -33.68 -1.62
C CYS A 16 -10.63 -34.04 -2.16
N LEU A 17 -11.20 -35.19 -1.78
CA LEU A 17 -12.48 -35.65 -2.29
C LEU A 17 -13.65 -35.09 -1.45
N ASN A 18 -14.09 -33.92 -1.88
CA ASN A 18 -15.18 -33.03 -1.42
C ASN A 18 -14.61 -31.70 -0.96
N HIS A 19 -15.21 -30.62 -1.44
CA HIS A 19 -14.94 -29.26 -1.00
C HIS A 19 -16.26 -28.71 -0.46
N ALA A 20 -16.59 -29.05 0.78
CA ALA A 20 -17.77 -28.53 1.46
C ALA A 20 -17.38 -27.42 2.44
N VAL A 21 -18.23 -26.40 2.59
CA VAL A 21 -18.05 -25.39 3.65
C VAL A 21 -18.09 -26.08 5.01
N GLY A 22 -17.15 -25.73 5.89
CA GLY A 22 -16.95 -26.34 7.21
C GLY A 22 -16.05 -27.57 7.22
N GLN A 23 -15.65 -28.08 6.04
CA GLN A 23 -14.72 -29.18 5.94
C GLN A 23 -13.32 -28.76 6.36
N ARG A 24 -12.63 -29.65 7.07
CA ARG A 24 -11.23 -29.48 7.43
C ARG A 24 -10.32 -30.25 6.48
N SER A 25 -9.22 -29.64 6.10
CA SER A 25 -8.22 -30.21 5.20
C SER A 25 -6.82 -29.82 5.66
N ILE A 26 -5.86 -30.71 5.43
CA ILE A 26 -4.44 -30.41 5.59
C ILE A 26 -3.90 -30.01 4.23
N VAL A 27 -3.24 -28.87 4.14
CA VAL A 27 -2.72 -28.33 2.90
C VAL A 27 -1.30 -27.78 3.08
N VAL A 28 -0.51 -27.82 2.02
CA VAL A 28 0.82 -27.20 1.97
C VAL A 28 0.73 -25.87 1.21
N ILE A 29 1.29 -24.82 1.80
CA ILE A 29 1.30 -23.48 1.21
C ILE A 29 2.46 -23.35 0.22
N THR A 30 2.13 -23.06 -1.02
CA THR A 30 3.07 -23.04 -2.15
C THR A 30 3.46 -21.64 -2.61
N ASP A 31 2.62 -20.64 -2.37
CA ASP A 31 2.86 -19.24 -2.77
C ASP A 31 2.07 -18.28 -1.86
N ILE A 32 2.33 -16.98 -1.96
CA ILE A 32 1.53 -15.93 -1.34
C ILE A 32 0.92 -15.05 -2.44
N ALA A 33 -0.40 -14.97 -2.47
CA ALA A 33 -1.11 -14.07 -3.37
C ALA A 33 -0.93 -12.60 -2.95
N PHE A 34 -1.09 -11.69 -3.91
CA PHE A 34 -1.32 -10.27 -3.59
C PHE A 34 -2.57 -10.17 -2.71
N GLY A 35 -2.45 -9.55 -1.54
CA GLY A 35 -3.43 -9.75 -0.46
C GLY A 35 -2.80 -10.23 0.85
N GLY A 36 -1.68 -10.97 0.73
CA GLY A 36 -1.05 -11.65 1.85
C GLY A 36 -1.71 -12.99 2.23
N GLU A 37 -2.64 -13.49 1.43
CA GLU A 37 -3.21 -14.83 1.58
C GLU A 37 -2.26 -15.87 0.97
N GLY A 38 -1.97 -16.93 1.71
CA GLY A 38 -1.26 -18.09 1.18
C GLY A 38 -2.10 -18.87 0.19
N VAL A 39 -1.42 -19.54 -0.73
CA VAL A 39 -1.99 -20.29 -1.83
C VAL A 39 -1.57 -21.75 -1.69
N ALA A 40 -2.53 -22.62 -1.39
CA ALA A 40 -2.38 -24.05 -1.56
C ALA A 40 -3.02 -24.49 -2.88
N ARG A 41 -2.39 -25.45 -3.56
CA ARG A 41 -2.88 -26.01 -4.82
C ARG A 41 -3.14 -27.50 -4.64
N CYS A 42 -4.36 -27.91 -4.97
CA CYS A 42 -4.80 -29.29 -5.00
C CYS A 42 -5.24 -29.57 -6.44
N GLU A 43 -4.35 -30.14 -7.26
CA GLU A 43 -4.54 -30.27 -8.71
C GLU A 43 -4.91 -28.93 -9.39
N ALA A 44 -6.12 -28.83 -9.97
CA ALA A 44 -6.65 -27.63 -10.61
C ALA A 44 -7.39 -26.68 -9.66
N PHE A 45 -7.46 -27.00 -8.37
CA PHE A 45 -8.21 -26.26 -7.36
C PHE A 45 -7.28 -25.44 -6.46
N VAL A 46 -7.66 -24.19 -6.16
CA VAL A 46 -6.84 -23.26 -5.36
C VAL A 46 -7.51 -22.95 -4.03
N ILE A 47 -6.78 -23.04 -2.93
CA ILE A 47 -7.28 -22.69 -1.60
C ILE A 47 -6.49 -21.49 -1.08
N PHE A 48 -7.20 -20.39 -0.80
CA PHE A 48 -6.64 -19.19 -0.19
C PHE A 48 -6.76 -19.28 1.34
N VAL A 49 -5.64 -19.08 2.03
CA VAL A 49 -5.54 -19.20 3.48
C VAL A 49 -4.85 -17.96 4.05
N PRO A 50 -5.48 -17.19 4.95
CA PRO A 50 -4.82 -16.04 5.58
C PRO A 50 -3.84 -16.50 6.68
N PHE A 51 -2.88 -15.63 7.01
CA PHE A 51 -1.96 -15.80 8.16
C PHE A 51 -1.03 -17.03 8.11
N VAL A 52 -0.63 -17.42 6.90
CA VAL A 52 0.32 -18.52 6.64
C VAL A 52 1.54 -18.03 5.87
N LEU A 53 2.57 -18.86 5.77
CA LEU A 53 3.78 -18.63 4.97
C LEU A 53 3.98 -19.77 3.95
N VAL A 54 4.79 -19.53 2.93
CA VAL A 54 5.23 -20.57 1.99
C VAL A 54 6.03 -21.65 2.72
N GLY A 55 5.81 -22.91 2.33
CA GLY A 55 6.46 -24.09 2.91
C GLY A 55 5.76 -24.62 4.16
N GLU A 56 4.69 -23.97 4.63
CA GLU A 56 3.96 -24.46 5.80
C GLU A 56 2.97 -25.56 5.45
N GLU A 57 2.89 -26.56 6.32
CA GLU A 57 1.78 -27.50 6.37
C GLU A 57 0.79 -27.04 7.43
N VAL A 58 -0.47 -26.85 7.03
CA VAL A 58 -1.50 -26.23 7.87
C VAL A 58 -2.81 -27.01 7.82
N GLU A 59 -3.49 -27.08 8.96
CA GLU A 59 -4.90 -27.50 9.02
C GLU A 59 -5.79 -26.28 8.82
N VAL A 60 -6.70 -26.36 7.86
CA VAL A 60 -7.60 -25.27 7.49
C VAL A 60 -9.05 -25.75 7.48
N GLU A 61 -9.98 -24.83 7.67
CA GLU A 61 -11.42 -25.08 7.49
C GLU A 61 -11.97 -24.21 6.36
N LEU A 62 -12.61 -24.83 5.38
CA LEU A 62 -13.15 -24.13 4.21
C LEU A 62 -14.34 -23.23 4.62
N THR A 63 -14.24 -21.93 4.35
CA THR A 63 -15.27 -20.94 4.69
C THR A 63 -16.11 -20.54 3.48
N GLU A 64 -15.55 -20.68 2.27
CA GLU A 64 -16.22 -20.39 1.01
C GLU A 64 -15.70 -21.35 -0.05
N VAL A 65 -16.59 -21.96 -0.84
CA VAL A 65 -16.22 -22.82 -1.96
C VAL A 65 -16.87 -22.30 -3.25
N LYS A 66 -16.06 -22.16 -4.29
CA LYS A 66 -16.46 -21.81 -5.66
C LYS A 66 -15.96 -22.87 -6.63
N LYS A 67 -16.35 -22.75 -7.91
CA LYS A 67 -16.02 -23.74 -8.96
C LYS A 67 -14.53 -24.05 -9.10
N ARG A 68 -13.64 -23.08 -8.89
CA ARG A 68 -12.18 -23.23 -9.13
C ARG A 68 -11.31 -22.87 -7.92
N PHE A 69 -11.93 -22.35 -6.86
CA PHE A 69 -11.18 -21.95 -5.67
C PHE A 69 -12.04 -22.04 -4.41
N ALA A 70 -11.37 -22.13 -3.27
CA ALA A 70 -11.98 -21.94 -1.96
C ALA A 70 -11.21 -20.88 -1.16
N ARG A 71 -11.89 -20.30 -0.17
CA ARG A 71 -11.24 -19.60 0.93
C ARG A 71 -11.37 -20.45 2.18
N ALA A 72 -10.34 -20.42 3.01
CA ALA A 72 -10.31 -21.16 4.25
C ALA A 72 -9.83 -20.28 5.40
N LYS A 73 -10.22 -20.63 6.63
CA LYS A 73 -9.62 -20.08 7.84
C LYS A 73 -8.54 -21.04 8.34
N LEU A 74 -7.44 -20.48 8.83
CA LEU A 74 -6.39 -21.25 9.49
C LEU A 74 -6.91 -21.81 10.83
N ILE A 75 -6.80 -23.12 11.04
CA ILE A 75 -7.10 -23.77 12.32
C ILE A 75 -5.83 -23.89 13.16
N ARG A 76 -4.76 -24.45 12.58
CA ARG A 76 -3.43 -24.52 13.20
C ARG A 76 -2.35 -24.75 12.16
N VAL A 77 -1.13 -24.37 12.52
CA VAL A 77 0.07 -24.69 11.76
C VAL A 77 0.62 -26.02 12.28
N ILE A 78 0.77 -27.00 11.40
CA ILE A 78 1.30 -28.33 11.72
C ILE A 78 2.82 -28.30 11.62
N GLN A 79 3.33 -27.80 10.50
CA GLN A 79 4.74 -27.58 10.26
C GLN A 79 4.98 -26.10 9.94
N PRO A 80 5.58 -25.32 10.86
CA PRO A 80 5.84 -23.90 10.64
C PRO A 80 7.05 -23.68 9.72
N SER A 81 7.00 -22.58 8.97
CA SER A 81 8.16 -22.09 8.24
C SER A 81 9.23 -21.60 9.22
N PRO A 82 10.54 -21.74 8.92
CA PRO A 82 11.61 -21.16 9.74
C PRO A 82 11.51 -19.63 9.86
N GLU A 83 10.79 -18.97 8.94
CA GLU A 83 10.56 -17.52 8.96
C GLU A 83 9.30 -17.12 9.73
N ARG A 84 8.58 -18.08 10.34
CA ARG A 84 7.43 -17.78 11.20
C ARG A 84 7.91 -17.25 12.54
N VAL A 85 7.36 -16.11 12.95
CA VAL A 85 7.58 -15.51 14.28
C VAL A 85 6.27 -15.36 15.04
N SER A 86 6.35 -15.18 16.36
CA SER A 86 5.18 -14.87 17.19
C SER A 86 4.77 -13.40 17.00
N PRO A 87 3.52 -13.11 16.63
CA PRO A 87 3.01 -11.74 16.54
C PRO A 87 3.14 -10.98 17.86
N ARG A 88 3.57 -9.72 17.82
CA ARG A 88 3.61 -8.84 19.01
C ARG A 88 2.22 -8.41 19.47
N CYS A 89 1.27 -8.29 18.54
CA CYS A 89 -0.08 -7.84 18.84
C CYS A 89 -0.99 -9.01 19.25
N ARG A 90 -1.53 -8.96 20.47
CA ARG A 90 -2.52 -9.94 20.95
C ARG A 90 -3.82 -10.02 20.13
N TYR A 91 -4.11 -8.98 19.33
CA TYR A 91 -5.28 -8.92 18.45
C TYR A 91 -5.01 -9.42 17.03
N PHE A 92 -3.76 -9.80 16.73
CA PHE A 92 -3.39 -10.31 15.41
C PHE A 92 -4.19 -11.57 15.07
N GLY A 93 -4.56 -11.75 13.80
CA GLY A 93 -5.45 -12.82 13.36
C GLY A 93 -6.94 -12.51 13.53
N ALA A 94 -7.33 -11.57 14.39
CA ALA A 94 -8.71 -11.07 14.48
C ALA A 94 -8.85 -9.68 13.85
N CYS A 95 -7.97 -8.75 14.22
CA CYS A 95 -7.93 -7.39 13.72
C CYS A 95 -7.50 -7.35 12.24
N GLY A 96 -8.25 -6.63 11.40
CA GLY A 96 -7.94 -6.46 9.97
C GLY A 96 -6.78 -5.50 9.66
N GLY A 97 -6.11 -4.97 10.69
CA GLY A 97 -5.08 -3.93 10.53
C GLY A 97 -3.72 -4.44 10.05
N CYS A 98 -3.36 -5.70 10.32
CA CYS A 98 -2.05 -6.27 10.00
C CYS A 98 -2.21 -7.64 9.35
N GLN A 99 -1.31 -8.00 8.45
CA GLN A 99 -1.32 -9.27 7.73
C GLN A 99 -0.06 -10.10 7.98
N TYR A 100 1.06 -9.49 8.38
CA TYR A 100 2.38 -10.13 8.37
C TYR A 100 3.10 -10.16 9.73
N GLN A 101 2.44 -9.88 10.85
CA GLN A 101 3.14 -9.94 12.15
C GLN A 101 3.67 -11.33 12.53
N HIS A 102 3.17 -12.38 11.88
CA HIS A 102 3.66 -13.75 12.02
C HIS A 102 4.84 -14.08 11.10
N VAL A 103 5.34 -13.11 10.33
CA VAL A 103 6.41 -13.26 9.34
C VAL A 103 7.63 -12.47 9.81
N GLU A 104 8.81 -13.11 9.81
CA GLU A 104 10.09 -12.44 10.09
C GLU A 104 10.26 -11.22 9.16
N TYR A 105 10.80 -10.12 9.69
CA TYR A 105 10.77 -8.84 9.01
C TYR A 105 11.51 -8.85 7.67
N THR A 106 12.68 -9.47 7.56
CA THR A 106 13.38 -9.60 6.27
C THR A 106 12.59 -10.42 5.26
N ALA A 107 11.82 -11.42 5.70
CA ALA A 107 10.91 -12.18 4.85
C ALA A 107 9.75 -11.30 4.35
N GLN A 108 9.23 -10.37 5.17
CA GLN A 108 8.23 -9.39 4.71
C GLN A 108 8.75 -8.54 3.56
N LEU A 109 10.01 -8.09 3.62
CA LEU A 109 10.63 -7.29 2.56
C LEU A 109 10.77 -8.09 1.26
N ARG A 110 11.18 -9.36 1.34
CA ARG A 110 11.24 -10.27 0.18
C ARG A 110 9.86 -10.50 -0.44
N LEU A 111 8.84 -10.71 0.39
CA LEU A 111 7.46 -10.87 -0.08
C LEU A 111 6.94 -9.63 -0.80
N LYS A 112 7.16 -8.43 -0.23
CA LYS A 112 6.75 -7.16 -0.83
C LYS A 112 7.48 -6.90 -2.15
N HIS A 113 8.78 -7.16 -2.20
CA HIS A 113 9.58 -7.05 -3.43
C HIS A 113 9.00 -7.92 -4.54
N LYS A 114 8.80 -9.22 -4.24
CA LYS A 114 8.22 -10.19 -5.17
C LYS A 114 6.82 -9.75 -5.65
N GLN A 115 5.97 -9.27 -4.76
CA GLN A 115 4.61 -8.81 -5.11
C GLN A 115 4.63 -7.65 -6.09
N VAL A 116 5.50 -6.66 -5.88
CA VAL A 116 5.66 -5.53 -6.81
C VAL A 116 6.16 -6.03 -8.16
N GLN A 117 7.20 -6.87 -8.17
CA GLN A 117 7.76 -7.43 -9.39
C GLN A 117 6.73 -8.24 -10.19
N ASP A 118 5.99 -9.14 -9.53
CA ASP A 118 4.99 -9.99 -10.17
C ASP A 118 3.83 -9.17 -10.75
N LEU A 119 3.36 -8.14 -10.05
CA LEU A 119 2.28 -7.27 -10.52
C LEU A 119 2.70 -6.44 -11.72
N LEU A 120 3.91 -5.87 -11.70
CA LEU A 120 4.42 -5.10 -12.83
C LEU A 120 4.66 -5.98 -14.07
N ALA A 121 5.11 -7.21 -13.88
CA ALA A 121 5.27 -8.16 -14.97
C ALA A 121 3.94 -8.59 -15.58
N ARG A 122 2.96 -8.94 -14.74
CA ARG A 122 1.67 -9.51 -15.21
C ARG A 122 0.64 -8.47 -15.63
N VAL A 123 0.51 -7.39 -14.85
CA VAL A 123 -0.49 -6.34 -15.05
C VAL A 123 0.13 -5.13 -15.72
N GLY A 124 1.35 -4.76 -15.33
CA GLY A 124 2.08 -3.61 -15.89
C GLY A 124 2.59 -3.82 -17.31
N GLY A 125 2.63 -5.06 -17.81
CA GLY A 125 3.16 -5.38 -19.15
C GLY A 125 4.68 -5.22 -19.26
N VAL A 126 5.39 -5.09 -18.14
CA VAL A 126 6.85 -4.93 -18.12
C VAL A 126 7.51 -6.25 -17.71
N HIS A 127 7.93 -7.05 -18.69
CA HIS A 127 8.42 -8.42 -18.46
C HIS A 127 9.55 -8.52 -17.40
N THR A 128 10.48 -7.56 -17.40
CA THR A 128 11.62 -7.48 -16.47
C THR A 128 11.63 -6.11 -15.80
N PRO A 129 10.72 -5.86 -14.84
CA PRO A 129 10.56 -4.54 -14.26
C PRO A 129 11.78 -4.18 -13.40
N PRO A 130 12.32 -2.94 -13.47
CA PRO A 130 13.51 -2.52 -12.75
C PRO A 130 13.23 -2.20 -11.27
N VAL A 131 12.74 -3.21 -10.53
CA VAL A 131 12.34 -3.08 -9.12
C VAL A 131 13.56 -3.25 -8.20
N GLN A 132 13.91 -2.20 -7.48
CA GLN A 132 14.97 -2.23 -6.47
C GLN A 132 14.53 -2.97 -5.21
N PRO A 133 15.48 -3.44 -4.36
CA PRO A 133 15.15 -3.96 -3.05
C PRO A 133 14.28 -2.99 -2.22
N VAL A 134 13.37 -3.55 -1.42
CA VAL A 134 12.49 -2.75 -0.56
C VAL A 134 13.31 -2.08 0.53
N VAL A 135 13.21 -0.75 0.62
CA VAL A 135 13.83 0.02 1.68
C VAL A 135 13.17 -0.33 3.02
N PRO A 136 13.93 -0.86 3.99
CA PRO A 136 13.38 -1.29 5.27
C PRO A 136 12.98 -0.09 6.12
N CYS A 137 11.90 -0.23 6.88
CA CYS A 137 11.58 0.70 7.95
C CYS A 137 12.53 0.48 9.12
N PRO A 138 13.21 1.53 9.63
CA PRO A 138 14.09 1.39 10.79
C PRO A 138 13.33 1.05 12.07
N ALA A 139 12.01 1.33 12.12
CA ALA A 139 11.13 1.00 13.23
C ALA A 139 9.87 0.26 12.73
N PRO A 140 9.91 -1.08 12.60
CA PRO A 140 8.77 -1.89 12.11
C PRO A 140 7.53 -1.91 13.03
N TYR A 141 7.61 -1.24 14.18
CA TYR A 141 6.56 -1.06 15.19
C TYR A 141 6.61 0.39 15.69
N GLY A 142 5.53 0.89 16.30
CA GLY A 142 5.46 2.27 16.78
C GLY A 142 5.40 3.35 15.69
N TYR A 143 5.45 2.99 14.40
CA TYR A 143 5.63 3.95 13.32
C TYR A 143 4.35 4.71 12.92
N ARG A 144 3.18 4.13 13.16
CA ARG A 144 1.92 4.60 12.57
C ARG A 144 1.38 5.79 13.34
N ASN A 145 1.54 6.98 12.77
CA ASN A 145 1.16 8.26 13.37
C ASN A 145 -0.33 8.62 13.22
N ARG A 146 -1.10 7.85 12.45
CA ARG A 146 -2.54 8.06 12.27
C ARG A 146 -3.30 6.75 12.19
N ILE A 147 -4.35 6.65 13.00
CA ILE A 147 -5.28 5.51 13.01
C ILE A 147 -6.74 6.01 12.97
N MET A 148 -7.61 5.22 12.36
CA MET A 148 -9.05 5.43 12.40
C MET A 148 -9.67 4.27 13.14
N ILE A 149 -10.17 4.53 14.34
CA ILE A 149 -10.92 3.56 15.14
C ILE A 149 -12.42 3.71 14.87
N ARG A 150 -13.16 2.63 15.13
CA ARG A 150 -14.61 2.55 15.04
C ARG A 150 -15.20 2.18 16.38
N THR A 151 -16.41 2.68 16.60
CA THR A 151 -17.24 2.29 17.75
C THR A 151 -18.37 1.38 17.29
N GLN A 152 -18.67 0.33 18.05
CA GLN A 152 -19.79 -0.58 17.76
C GLN A 152 -20.37 -1.11 19.07
N TRP A 153 -21.70 -1.02 19.23
CA TRP A 153 -22.37 -1.58 20.39
C TRP A 153 -22.46 -3.10 20.28
N ASP A 154 -21.95 -3.81 21.29
CA ASP A 154 -22.10 -5.26 21.45
C ASP A 154 -23.33 -5.55 22.30
N LYS A 155 -24.39 -6.09 21.69
CA LYS A 155 -25.65 -6.41 22.37
C LYS A 155 -25.50 -7.53 23.39
N VAL A 156 -24.58 -8.47 23.17
CA VAL A 156 -24.40 -9.65 24.03
C VAL A 156 -23.61 -9.26 25.27
N LYS A 157 -22.49 -8.56 25.08
CA LYS A 157 -21.64 -8.08 26.20
C LYS A 157 -22.20 -6.82 26.88
N ARG A 158 -23.19 -6.17 26.26
CA ARG A 158 -23.79 -4.89 26.70
C ARG A 158 -22.72 -3.81 26.92
N CYS A 159 -21.75 -3.74 26.02
CA CYS A 159 -20.65 -2.77 26.06
C CYS A 159 -20.37 -2.17 24.67
N LEU A 160 -19.64 -1.06 24.64
CA LEU A 160 -19.19 -0.44 23.40
C LEU A 160 -17.80 -0.97 23.03
N ASN A 161 -17.70 -1.68 21.91
CA ASN A 161 -16.41 -2.05 21.32
C ASN A 161 -15.80 -0.83 20.64
N ILE A 162 -14.52 -0.58 20.91
CA ILE A 162 -13.74 0.52 20.36
C ILE A 162 -12.46 -0.05 19.78
N GLY A 163 -12.30 0.05 18.46
CA GLY A 163 -11.10 -0.45 17.82
C GLY A 163 -11.21 -0.56 16.31
N PHE A 164 -10.74 -1.67 15.76
CA PHE A 164 -10.63 -1.86 14.32
C PHE A 164 -11.63 -2.88 13.81
N LEU A 165 -11.94 -2.83 12.51
CA LEU A 165 -12.72 -3.89 11.89
C LEU A 165 -11.96 -5.21 11.95
N ARG A 166 -12.71 -6.30 12.10
CA ARG A 166 -12.19 -7.64 11.94
C ARG A 166 -11.73 -7.88 10.50
N HIS A 167 -10.83 -8.85 10.31
CA HIS A 167 -10.36 -9.23 8.98
C HIS A 167 -11.41 -10.06 8.20
N ASP A 168 -12.27 -10.79 8.92
CA ASP A 168 -13.22 -11.77 8.38
C ASP A 168 -14.64 -11.23 8.20
N ASN A 169 -15.00 -10.15 8.90
CA ASN A 169 -16.34 -9.57 8.88
C ASN A 169 -16.32 -8.08 9.26
N ARG A 170 -17.50 -7.45 9.33
CA ARG A 170 -17.66 -6.01 9.62
C ARG A 170 -17.83 -5.67 11.11
N LEU A 171 -17.57 -6.62 12.01
CA LEU A 171 -17.58 -6.35 13.45
C LEU A 171 -16.30 -5.66 13.90
N VAL A 172 -16.35 -4.99 15.05
CA VAL A 172 -15.22 -4.29 15.65
C VAL A 172 -14.54 -5.19 16.67
N VAL A 173 -13.23 -5.38 16.50
CA VAL A 173 -12.35 -5.90 17.55
C VAL A 173 -12.16 -4.78 18.56
N ASP A 174 -12.53 -5.02 19.81
CA ASP A 174 -12.26 -4.10 20.90
C ASP A 174 -10.76 -4.12 21.22
N VAL A 175 -10.09 -2.96 21.10
CA VAL A 175 -8.64 -2.83 21.28
C VAL A 175 -8.29 -1.75 22.29
N GLU A 176 -7.24 -1.99 23.06
CA GLU A 176 -6.71 -1.04 24.04
C GLU A 176 -5.41 -0.38 23.57
N GLU A 177 -4.69 -1.06 22.68
CA GLU A 177 -3.40 -0.64 22.16
C GLU A 177 -3.17 -1.22 20.77
N CYS A 178 -2.24 -0.62 20.04
CA CYS A 178 -1.84 -1.07 18.71
C CYS A 178 -0.31 -0.99 18.58
N PRO A 179 0.42 -2.12 18.63
CA PRO A 179 1.89 -2.09 18.65
C PRO A 179 2.56 -1.45 17.42
N ILE A 180 1.87 -1.38 16.28
CA ILE A 180 2.38 -0.70 15.09
C ILE A 180 2.14 0.81 15.10
N ALA A 181 1.28 1.30 16.01
CA ALA A 181 0.95 2.71 16.16
C ALA A 181 1.85 3.38 17.18
N GLU A 182 2.06 4.68 16.98
CA GLU A 182 2.76 5.53 17.94
C GLU A 182 2.15 5.36 19.35
N PRO A 183 2.95 5.26 20.42
CA PRO A 183 2.45 5.00 21.78
C PRO A 183 1.34 5.97 22.22
N ILE A 184 1.47 7.25 21.86
CA ILE A 184 0.48 8.30 22.14
C ILE A 184 -0.91 7.98 21.57
N LEU A 185 -1.00 7.21 20.48
CA LEU A 185 -2.30 6.82 19.92
C LEU A 185 -3.01 5.78 20.78
N SER A 186 -2.27 4.95 21.52
CA SER A 186 -2.87 4.06 22.52
C SER A 186 -3.46 4.86 23.68
N ASP A 187 -2.80 5.94 24.11
CA ASP A 187 -3.38 6.87 25.08
C ASP A 187 -4.64 7.57 24.55
N GLN A 188 -4.63 7.98 23.27
CA GLN A 188 -5.82 8.55 22.64
C GLN A 188 -6.97 7.52 22.53
N ILE A 189 -6.70 6.24 22.30
CA ILE A 189 -7.74 5.18 22.36
C ILE A 189 -8.36 5.13 23.76
N ARG A 190 -7.53 5.16 24.82
CA ARG A 190 -8.02 5.17 26.22
C ARG A 190 -8.87 6.42 26.51
N GLN A 191 -8.49 7.58 25.98
CA GLN A 191 -9.28 8.81 26.11
C GLN A 191 -10.65 8.70 25.42
N VAL A 192 -10.70 8.15 24.21
CA VAL A 192 -11.96 7.87 23.51
C VAL A 192 -12.81 6.88 24.30
N ARG A 193 -12.20 5.87 24.94
CA ARG A 193 -12.92 4.92 25.80
C ARG A 193 -13.50 5.57 27.05
N ALA A 194 -12.77 6.50 27.68
CA ALA A 194 -13.25 7.25 28.83
C ALA A 194 -14.37 8.25 28.48
N ARG A 195 -14.40 8.74 27.23
CA ARG A 195 -15.41 9.68 26.71
C ARG A 195 -15.88 9.23 25.33
N PRO A 196 -16.69 8.15 25.27
CA PRO A 196 -17.09 7.56 24.00
C PRO A 196 -17.99 8.53 23.23
N PRO A 197 -17.93 8.53 21.90
CA PRO A 197 -18.80 9.36 21.10
C PRO A 197 -20.28 8.97 21.32
N PRO A 198 -21.21 9.94 21.24
CA PRO A 198 -22.59 9.77 21.72
C PRO A 198 -23.44 8.80 20.87
N LYS A 199 -22.95 8.39 19.70
CA LYS A 199 -23.60 7.40 18.82
C LYS A 199 -22.60 6.31 18.44
N GLY A 200 -23.04 5.06 18.47
CA GLY A 200 -22.28 3.93 17.90
C GLY A 200 -22.16 4.06 16.38
N GLY A 201 -21.15 3.41 15.79
CA GLY A 201 -20.88 3.44 14.36
C GLY A 201 -20.04 4.63 13.88
N LEU A 202 -19.64 5.51 14.80
CA LEU A 202 -18.81 6.66 14.48
C LEU A 202 -17.34 6.26 14.26
N LYS A 203 -16.73 6.88 13.25
CA LYS A 203 -15.30 6.83 12.96
C LYS A 203 -14.62 7.91 13.81
N VAL A 204 -13.58 7.55 14.54
CA VAL A 204 -12.75 8.51 15.27
C VAL A 204 -11.33 8.46 14.72
N VAL A 205 -10.88 9.58 14.18
CA VAL A 205 -9.51 9.73 13.68
C VAL A 205 -8.63 10.19 14.84
N LEU A 206 -7.59 9.40 15.10
CA LEU A 206 -6.54 9.65 16.09
C LEU A 206 -5.23 9.91 15.34
N ARG A 207 -4.45 10.88 15.82
CA ARG A 207 -3.26 11.34 15.11
C ARG A 207 -2.21 11.91 16.06
N LEU A 208 -0.95 11.61 15.78
CA LEU A 208 0.21 12.38 16.20
C LEU A 208 0.51 13.38 15.09
N ALA A 209 0.39 14.68 15.39
CA ALA A 209 0.60 15.72 14.40
C ALA A 209 2.08 15.71 13.93
N PRO A 210 2.33 15.82 12.62
CA PRO A 210 3.70 15.98 12.11
C PRO A 210 4.30 17.30 12.59
N ALA A 211 5.52 17.24 13.13
CA ALA A 211 6.23 18.43 13.59
C ALA A 211 6.47 19.41 12.43
N GLY A 212 6.18 20.70 12.66
CA GLY A 212 6.38 21.76 11.66
C GLY A 212 5.38 21.75 10.50
N TRP A 213 4.39 20.86 10.47
CA TRP A 213 3.41 20.76 9.39
C TRP A 213 2.00 21.09 9.90
N GLN A 214 1.38 22.09 9.31
CA GLN A 214 -0.04 22.35 9.42
C GLN A 214 -0.78 21.28 8.62
N VAL A 215 -1.56 20.45 9.29
CA VAL A 215 -2.36 19.41 8.66
C VAL A 215 -3.77 19.44 9.25
N PRO A 216 -4.80 19.77 8.46
CA PRO A 216 -6.17 19.69 8.93
C PRO A 216 -6.49 18.27 9.42
N ARG A 217 -7.35 18.16 10.44
CA ARG A 217 -7.62 16.91 11.16
C ARG A 217 -7.87 15.71 10.25
N ASP A 218 -8.67 15.90 9.21
CA ASP A 218 -9.11 14.84 8.31
C ASP A 218 -8.25 14.70 7.04
N SER A 219 -7.38 15.67 6.75
CA SER A 219 -6.52 15.68 5.57
C SER A 219 -5.40 14.63 5.66
N PHE A 220 -4.97 14.12 4.52
CA PHE A 220 -3.92 13.10 4.45
C PHE A 220 -2.55 13.67 4.85
N PHE A 221 -1.71 12.80 5.43
CA PHE A 221 -0.28 12.99 5.59
C PHE A 221 0.36 11.59 5.70
N GLN A 222 1.65 11.48 5.38
CA GLN A 222 2.35 10.20 5.38
C GLN A 222 2.34 9.55 6.78
N ASN A 223 1.97 8.26 6.81
CA ASN A 223 1.65 7.55 8.06
C ASN A 223 2.87 7.06 8.86
N ASN A 224 4.08 7.19 8.32
CA ASN A 224 5.32 6.67 8.91
C ASN A 224 6.39 7.76 8.88
N PHE A 225 6.62 8.42 10.03
CA PHE A 225 7.61 9.50 10.12
C PHE A 225 9.05 9.00 10.04
N HIS A 226 9.32 7.75 10.42
CA HIS A 226 10.67 7.20 10.38
C HIS A 226 11.22 7.00 8.96
N LEU A 227 10.33 6.81 7.98
CA LEU A 227 10.69 6.67 6.57
C LEU A 227 10.46 7.94 5.74
N LEU A 228 9.88 8.99 6.31
CA LEU A 228 9.66 10.25 5.60
C LEU A 228 10.94 10.85 5.00
N PRO A 229 12.07 10.94 5.75
CA PRO A 229 13.30 11.48 5.19
C PRO A 229 13.80 10.67 3.99
N GLU A 230 13.64 9.35 4.05
CA GLU A 230 14.09 8.44 3.01
C GLU A 230 13.18 8.48 1.77
N LEU A 231 11.87 8.60 1.96
CA LEU A 231 10.92 8.86 0.88
C LEU A 231 11.26 10.18 0.15
N VAL A 232 11.47 11.25 0.89
CA VAL A 232 11.87 12.55 0.34
C VAL A 232 13.20 12.44 -0.41
N ARG A 233 14.20 11.77 0.17
CA ARG A 233 15.51 11.56 -0.47
C ARG A 233 15.37 10.85 -1.81
N LEU A 234 14.62 9.75 -1.88
CA LEU A 234 14.42 9.00 -3.13
C LEU A 234 13.72 9.84 -4.20
N VAL A 235 12.67 10.58 -3.84
CA VAL A 235 11.97 11.46 -4.78
C VAL A 235 12.89 12.58 -5.27
N ARG A 236 13.65 13.22 -4.36
CA ARG A 236 14.66 14.25 -4.70
C ARG A 236 15.73 13.70 -5.65
N ASP A 237 16.26 12.52 -5.38
CA ASP A 237 17.30 11.89 -6.20
C ASP A 237 16.78 11.51 -7.60
N ARG A 238 15.50 11.13 -7.74
CA ARG A 238 14.88 10.89 -9.05
C ARG A 238 14.57 12.19 -9.78
N LEU A 239 14.13 13.24 -9.10
CA LEU A 239 13.92 14.55 -9.72
C LEU A 239 15.24 15.10 -10.28
N ARG A 240 16.32 15.07 -9.48
CA ARG A 240 17.66 15.53 -9.88
C ARG A 240 18.27 14.75 -11.04
N SER A 241 17.91 13.46 -11.19
CA SER A 241 18.46 12.64 -12.27
C SER A 241 17.81 12.90 -13.63
N GLY A 242 16.90 13.88 -13.77
CA GLY A 242 16.57 14.38 -15.10
C GLY A 242 16.45 15.89 -15.18
N SER A 243 15.61 16.37 -16.10
CA SER A 243 15.63 17.75 -16.59
C SER A 243 14.53 18.64 -15.99
N GLY A 244 13.83 18.19 -14.95
CA GLY A 244 12.73 18.92 -14.32
C GLY A 244 13.19 20.23 -13.68
N ARG A 245 12.95 21.36 -14.35
CA ARG A 245 13.12 22.72 -13.83
C ARG A 245 11.79 23.31 -13.33
N TYR A 246 10.68 22.78 -13.81
CA TYR A 246 9.32 23.11 -13.38
C TYR A 246 8.66 21.86 -12.81
N LEU A 247 7.95 21.99 -11.68
CA LEU A 247 7.28 20.87 -11.01
C LEU A 247 5.78 21.08 -10.95
N LEU A 248 5.01 20.11 -11.43
CA LEU A 248 3.58 20.03 -11.14
C LEU A 248 3.36 18.94 -10.08
N ASP A 249 2.88 19.33 -8.90
CA ASP A 249 2.52 18.41 -7.81
C ASP A 249 1.01 18.17 -7.84
N VAL A 250 0.60 17.04 -8.39
CA VAL A 250 -0.81 16.71 -8.59
C VAL A 250 -1.25 15.78 -7.46
N TYR A 251 -2.37 16.13 -6.82
CA TYR A 251 -2.79 15.56 -5.53
C TYR A 251 -1.88 16.01 -4.38
N CYS A 252 -1.47 17.27 -4.38
CA CYS A 252 -0.42 17.76 -3.48
C CYS A 252 -0.82 17.77 -1.99
N GLY A 253 -2.11 17.64 -1.68
CA GLY A 253 -2.62 17.67 -0.31
C GLY A 253 -2.20 18.95 0.43
N VAL A 254 -1.42 18.78 1.50
CA VAL A 254 -0.88 19.89 2.30
C VAL A 254 0.44 20.47 1.75
N GLY A 255 0.75 20.18 0.48
CA GLY A 255 1.93 20.65 -0.23
C GLY A 255 3.21 19.88 0.08
N PHE A 256 3.11 18.62 0.51
CA PHE A 256 4.25 17.88 1.05
C PHE A 256 5.44 17.82 0.07
N PHE A 257 5.23 17.25 -1.12
CA PHE A 257 6.31 17.10 -2.10
C PHE A 257 6.70 18.43 -2.74
N ALA A 258 5.74 19.26 -3.16
CA ALA A 258 6.03 20.58 -3.73
C ALA A 258 6.99 21.41 -2.85
N ILE A 259 6.76 21.44 -1.54
CA ILE A 259 7.59 22.18 -0.59
C ILE A 259 8.95 21.49 -0.40
N GLU A 260 8.98 20.17 -0.19
CA GLU A 260 10.21 19.40 0.02
C GLU A 260 11.10 19.31 -1.23
N LEU A 261 10.59 19.69 -2.41
CA LEU A 261 11.30 19.71 -3.69
C LEU A 261 11.55 21.13 -4.22
N ALA A 262 11.05 22.15 -3.54
CA ALA A 262 11.00 23.53 -4.03
C ALA A 262 12.40 24.08 -4.36
N ASP A 263 13.44 23.74 -3.59
CA ASP A 263 14.82 24.18 -3.81
C ASP A 263 15.50 23.53 -5.03
N LEU A 264 14.88 22.50 -5.62
CA LEU A 264 15.41 21.79 -6.79
C LEU A 264 14.86 22.33 -8.11
N VAL A 265 13.84 23.19 -8.06
CA VAL A 265 13.10 23.67 -9.22
C VAL A 265 13.03 25.19 -9.22
N GLN A 266 12.84 25.78 -10.40
CA GLN A 266 12.60 27.22 -10.50
C GLN A 266 11.21 27.58 -10.04
N GLU A 267 10.22 26.79 -10.44
CA GLU A 267 8.82 27.05 -10.12
C GLU A 267 8.07 25.74 -9.91
N PHE A 268 7.16 25.72 -8.93
CA PHE A 268 6.22 24.63 -8.77
C PHE A 268 4.77 25.11 -8.76
N VAL A 269 3.86 24.23 -9.17
CA VAL A 269 2.42 24.41 -9.00
C VAL A 269 1.85 23.14 -8.36
N GLY A 270 1.27 23.28 -7.17
CA GLY A 270 0.55 22.20 -6.50
C GLY A 270 -0.96 22.28 -6.78
N VAL A 271 -1.60 21.15 -7.08
CA VAL A 271 -3.04 21.05 -7.34
C VAL A 271 -3.71 20.10 -6.35
N GLU A 272 -4.75 20.59 -5.68
CA GLU A 272 -5.53 19.82 -4.70
C GLU A 272 -7.01 20.28 -4.72
N LEU A 273 -7.95 19.35 -4.52
CA LEU A 273 -9.38 19.62 -4.55
C LEU A 273 -9.89 20.17 -3.19
N ASP A 274 -9.31 19.68 -2.08
CA ASP A 274 -9.68 20.08 -0.72
C ASP A 274 -9.13 21.48 -0.37
N GLN A 275 -10.05 22.44 -0.24
CA GLN A 275 -9.75 23.81 0.13
C GLN A 275 -8.97 23.93 1.46
N ARG A 276 -9.23 23.05 2.44
CA ARG A 276 -8.53 23.09 3.73
C ARG A 276 -7.09 22.63 3.58
N ALA A 277 -6.86 21.62 2.74
CA ALA A 277 -5.52 21.13 2.43
C ALA A 277 -4.71 22.18 1.66
N VAL A 278 -5.31 22.85 0.66
CA VAL A 278 -4.67 23.99 -0.04
C VAL A 278 -4.34 25.14 0.92
N GLY A 279 -5.26 25.50 1.82
CA GLY A 279 -5.00 26.51 2.85
C GLY A 279 -3.81 26.14 3.74
N ALA A 280 -3.74 24.89 4.17
CA ALA A 280 -2.62 24.37 4.93
C ALA A 280 -1.31 24.36 4.11
N ALA A 281 -1.35 24.01 2.82
CA ALA A 281 -0.20 24.03 1.93
C ALA A 281 0.44 25.42 1.83
N ARG A 282 -0.39 26.46 1.68
CA ARG A 282 0.07 27.85 1.66
C ARG A 282 0.73 28.26 2.98
N LEU A 283 0.14 27.88 4.12
CA LEU A 283 0.72 28.14 5.44
C LEU A 283 2.03 27.37 5.65
N ASN A 284 2.11 26.13 5.17
CA ASN A 284 3.31 25.30 5.27
C ASN A 284 4.47 25.87 4.46
N ALA A 285 4.20 26.34 3.24
CA ALA A 285 5.18 26.98 2.38
C ALA A 285 5.66 28.30 2.99
N ALA A 286 4.74 29.16 3.43
CA ALA A 286 5.07 30.42 4.10
C ALA A 286 5.91 30.21 5.36
N GLY A 287 5.52 29.23 6.20
CA GLY A 287 6.27 28.87 7.42
C GLY A 287 7.67 28.30 7.17
N ARG A 288 7.99 27.93 5.92
CA ARG A 288 9.32 27.44 5.48
C ARG A 288 10.06 28.41 4.59
N GLY A 289 9.51 29.61 4.33
CA GLY A 289 10.11 30.57 3.42
C GLY A 289 10.14 30.11 1.96
N VAL A 290 9.27 29.17 1.58
CA VAL A 290 9.15 28.69 0.20
C VAL A 290 8.21 29.61 -0.57
N SER A 291 8.73 30.29 -1.60
CA SER A 291 8.00 31.31 -2.35
C SER A 291 8.05 31.14 -3.87
N ASN A 292 8.76 30.14 -4.38
CA ASN A 292 8.94 29.91 -5.81
C ASN A 292 7.82 29.02 -6.39
N GLY A 293 6.59 29.19 -5.94
CA GLY A 293 5.48 28.39 -6.45
C GLY A 293 4.16 28.73 -5.80
N GLU A 294 3.10 28.08 -6.29
CA GLU A 294 1.74 28.33 -5.85
C GLU A 294 0.92 27.04 -5.65
N PHE A 295 -0.20 27.17 -4.94
CA PHE A 295 -1.16 26.09 -4.73
C PHE A 295 -2.53 26.48 -5.23
N LEU A 296 -3.06 25.67 -6.14
CA LEU A 296 -4.34 25.85 -6.81
C LEU A 296 -5.37 24.88 -6.23
N ARG A 297 -6.58 25.39 -6.00
CA ARG A 297 -7.74 24.56 -5.70
C ARG A 297 -8.44 24.20 -6.99
N ALA A 298 -8.26 22.98 -7.47
CA ALA A 298 -8.90 22.51 -8.70
C ALA A 298 -9.01 20.99 -8.72
N ASP A 299 -9.85 20.45 -9.61
CA ASP A 299 -9.75 19.05 -9.99
C ASP A 299 -8.48 18.84 -10.82
N ALA A 300 -7.71 17.81 -10.47
CA ALA A 300 -6.44 17.51 -11.13
C ALA A 300 -6.61 17.25 -12.63
N ALA A 301 -7.65 16.52 -13.05
CA ALA A 301 -7.86 16.16 -14.45
C ALA A 301 -8.28 17.38 -15.28
N GLU A 302 -8.95 18.35 -14.67
CA GLU A 302 -9.34 19.62 -15.31
C GLU A 302 -8.17 20.59 -15.41
N ALA A 303 -7.36 20.72 -14.35
CA ALA A 303 -6.27 21.70 -14.30
C ALA A 303 -5.01 21.26 -15.07
N LEU A 304 -4.70 19.95 -15.11
CA LEU A 304 -3.42 19.48 -15.64
C LEU A 304 -3.16 19.88 -17.10
N PRO A 305 -4.11 19.80 -18.06
CA PRO A 305 -3.86 20.20 -19.44
C PRO A 305 -3.35 21.63 -19.61
N GLU A 306 -3.94 22.60 -18.90
CA GLU A 306 -3.52 24.00 -18.92
C GLU A 306 -2.14 24.18 -18.26
N LEU A 307 -1.89 23.48 -17.15
CA LEU A 307 -0.60 23.53 -16.45
C LEU A 307 0.54 22.90 -17.25
N LEU A 308 0.27 21.83 -18.01
CA LEU A 308 1.24 21.24 -18.93
C LEU A 308 1.57 22.18 -20.10
N ALA A 309 0.62 23.01 -20.53
CA ALA A 309 0.84 24.03 -21.55
C ALA A 309 1.60 25.25 -21.02
N ARG A 310 1.51 25.54 -19.72
CA ARG A 310 2.19 26.68 -19.06
C ARG A 310 3.71 26.57 -19.09
N PHE A 311 4.27 25.36 -19.04
CA PHE A 311 5.72 25.14 -18.91
C PHE A 311 6.29 24.32 -20.07
N PRO A 312 7.56 24.53 -20.48
CA PRO A 312 8.18 23.75 -21.54
C PRO A 312 8.24 22.26 -21.19
N ALA A 313 7.57 21.41 -21.97
CA ALA A 313 7.43 19.98 -21.69
C ALA A 313 8.78 19.27 -21.39
N GLY A 314 9.85 19.60 -22.13
CA GLY A 314 11.20 19.04 -21.94
C GLY A 314 11.89 19.43 -20.63
N GLN A 315 11.33 20.37 -19.87
CA GLN A 315 11.83 20.89 -18.60
C GLN A 315 10.81 20.72 -17.46
N THR A 316 9.68 20.07 -17.70
CA THR A 316 8.64 19.85 -16.70
C THR A 316 8.73 18.45 -16.13
N ALA A 317 8.68 18.34 -14.81
CA ALA A 317 8.42 17.10 -14.08
C ALA A 317 7.02 17.16 -13.45
N VAL A 318 6.34 16.01 -13.39
CA VAL A 318 5.07 15.88 -12.67
C VAL A 318 5.24 14.85 -11.57
N ILE A 319 4.84 15.18 -10.35
CA ILE A 319 4.71 14.20 -9.27
C ILE A 319 3.24 13.84 -9.08
N LEU A 320 2.97 12.54 -8.96
CA LEU A 320 1.65 11.96 -8.75
C LEU A 320 1.67 11.19 -7.42
N ASP A 321 0.85 11.58 -6.45
CA ASP A 321 0.57 10.81 -5.23
C ASP A 321 -0.95 10.55 -5.11
N PRO A 322 -1.53 9.73 -6.03
CA PRO A 322 -2.96 9.55 -6.10
C PRO A 322 -3.51 8.70 -4.93
N PRO A 323 -4.83 8.75 -4.69
CA PRO A 323 -5.48 7.81 -3.77
C PRO A 323 -5.33 6.35 -4.25
N ARG A 324 -5.72 5.40 -3.38
CA ARG A 324 -5.63 3.94 -3.66
C ARG A 324 -6.37 3.46 -4.91
N THR A 325 -7.24 4.28 -5.51
CA THR A 325 -7.90 3.99 -6.79
C THR A 325 -6.97 4.20 -8.01
N GLY A 326 -5.79 4.80 -7.79
CA GLY A 326 -4.84 5.18 -8.82
C GLY A 326 -5.18 6.52 -9.48
N VAL A 327 -4.48 6.80 -10.59
CA VAL A 327 -4.61 8.03 -11.37
C VAL A 327 -5.96 8.05 -12.10
N ALA A 328 -6.63 9.21 -12.11
CA ALA A 328 -7.88 9.37 -12.84
C ALA A 328 -7.67 9.20 -14.36
N PRO A 329 -8.60 8.56 -15.10
CA PRO A 329 -8.43 8.32 -16.54
C PRO A 329 -8.15 9.58 -17.37
N GLY A 330 -8.83 10.70 -17.07
CA GLY A 330 -8.60 11.97 -17.77
C GLY A 330 -7.18 12.53 -17.53
N LEU A 331 -6.64 12.30 -16.34
CA LEU A 331 -5.28 12.71 -15.98
C LEU A 331 -4.23 11.86 -16.72
N LEU A 332 -4.43 10.53 -16.79
CA LEU A 332 -3.60 9.65 -17.62
C LEU A 332 -3.60 10.09 -19.08
N GLN A 333 -4.77 10.42 -19.63
CA GLN A 333 -4.88 10.89 -21.01
C GLN A 333 -4.13 12.21 -21.22
N ALA A 334 -4.24 13.17 -20.30
CA ALA A 334 -3.52 14.43 -20.39
C ALA A 334 -1.99 14.23 -20.40
N LEU A 335 -1.48 13.32 -19.55
CA LEU A 335 -0.06 12.97 -19.49
C LEU A 335 0.44 12.24 -20.75
N LEU A 336 -0.43 11.56 -21.48
CA LEU A 336 -0.09 10.91 -22.75
C LEU A 336 -0.12 11.90 -23.92
N THR A 337 -1.09 12.83 -23.91
CA THR A 337 -1.25 13.83 -24.98
C THR A 337 -0.17 14.92 -24.92
N THR A 338 0.15 15.43 -23.72
CA THR A 338 1.16 16.47 -23.52
C THR A 338 2.22 15.98 -22.53
N PRO A 339 3.12 15.07 -22.96
CA PRO A 339 3.99 14.39 -22.01
C PRO A 339 5.09 15.33 -21.46
N PRO A 340 5.13 15.58 -20.14
CA PRO A 340 6.29 16.19 -19.49
C PRO A 340 7.54 15.31 -19.62
N ALA A 341 8.72 15.87 -19.38
CA ALA A 341 9.99 15.15 -19.47
C ALA A 341 10.08 13.98 -18.47
N GLN A 342 9.44 14.12 -17.31
CA GLN A 342 9.51 13.16 -16.22
C GLN A 342 8.17 13.04 -15.48
N LEU A 343 7.81 11.82 -15.11
CA LEU A 343 6.80 11.55 -14.07
C LEU A 343 7.45 10.85 -12.87
N LEU A 344 7.16 11.35 -11.69
CA LEU A 344 7.43 10.70 -10.41
C LEU A 344 6.11 10.20 -9.84
N TYR A 345 5.90 8.89 -9.83
CA TYR A 345 4.65 8.30 -9.31
C TYR A 345 4.93 7.66 -7.95
N VAL A 346 4.37 8.24 -6.89
CA VAL A 346 4.34 7.70 -5.53
C VAL A 346 3.02 6.93 -5.31
N SER A 347 3.09 5.67 -4.89
CA SER A 347 1.89 4.85 -4.67
C SER A 347 2.03 3.79 -3.59
N CYS A 348 1.04 3.74 -2.69
CA CYS A 348 0.91 2.67 -1.69
C CYS A 348 0.14 1.43 -2.18
N HIS A 349 -0.28 1.40 -3.45
CA HIS A 349 -1.14 0.34 -3.99
C HIS A 349 -0.60 -0.24 -5.31
N PRO A 350 0.24 -1.29 -5.25
CA PRO A 350 0.94 -1.84 -6.41
C PRO A 350 0.05 -2.30 -7.57
N ALA A 351 -1.17 -2.77 -7.31
CA ALA A 351 -2.04 -3.27 -8.38
C ALA A 351 -2.58 -2.13 -9.28
N THR A 352 -2.97 -0.99 -8.68
CA THR A 352 -3.39 0.18 -9.46
C THR A 352 -2.20 0.88 -10.09
N LEU A 353 -1.05 0.92 -9.40
CA LEU A 353 0.20 1.36 -9.99
C LEU A 353 0.54 0.56 -11.25
N ALA A 354 0.49 -0.77 -11.20
CA ALA A 354 0.77 -1.62 -12.35
C ALA A 354 -0.20 -1.35 -13.52
N ARG A 355 -1.51 -1.20 -13.25
CA ARG A 355 -2.49 -0.81 -14.26
C ARG A 355 -2.12 0.52 -14.92
N ASP A 356 -1.80 1.54 -14.13
CA ASP A 356 -1.51 2.87 -14.64
C ASP A 356 -0.19 2.88 -15.44
N LEU A 357 0.82 2.13 -14.98
CA LEU A 357 2.08 1.96 -15.71
C LEU A 357 1.91 1.23 -17.04
N ASN A 358 0.99 0.27 -17.13
CA ASN A 358 0.64 -0.35 -18.41
C ASN A 358 0.14 0.70 -19.42
N ALA A 359 -0.77 1.59 -19.01
CA ALA A 359 -1.25 2.66 -19.88
C ALA A 359 -0.14 3.66 -20.25
N LEU A 360 0.66 4.09 -19.27
CA LEU A 360 1.73 5.08 -19.48
C LEU A 360 2.88 4.54 -20.36
N CYS A 361 3.33 3.31 -20.11
CA CYS A 361 4.47 2.73 -20.81
C CYS A 361 4.06 1.98 -22.10
N GLY A 362 2.89 1.33 -22.10
CA GLY A 362 2.40 0.52 -23.23
C GLY A 362 2.06 1.35 -24.47
N SER A 363 1.78 2.64 -24.30
CA SER A 363 1.63 3.60 -25.40
C SER A 363 2.96 3.98 -26.08
N GLY A 364 4.10 3.62 -25.46
CA GLY A 364 5.43 3.99 -25.91
C GLY A 364 5.83 5.44 -25.62
N VAL A 365 4.99 6.20 -24.90
CA VAL A 365 5.28 7.61 -24.53
C VAL A 365 6.32 7.70 -23.42
N TYR A 366 6.32 6.74 -22.49
CA TYR A 366 7.22 6.72 -21.34
C TYR A 366 8.04 5.43 -21.25
N ASP A 367 9.27 5.58 -20.78
CA ASP A 367 10.13 4.49 -20.34
C ASP A 367 10.08 4.39 -18.80
N LEU A 368 9.85 3.17 -18.31
CA LEU A 368 9.98 2.83 -16.90
C LEU A 368 11.47 2.69 -16.56
N VAL A 369 12.03 3.73 -15.94
CA VAL A 369 13.46 3.74 -15.57
C VAL A 369 13.69 2.93 -14.31
N GLN A 370 12.87 3.15 -13.27
CA GLN A 370 13.08 2.48 -11.99
C GLN A 370 11.83 2.45 -11.12
N VAL A 371 11.73 1.40 -10.29
CA VAL A 371 10.75 1.28 -9.20
C VAL A 371 11.50 1.10 -7.89
N LEU A 372 11.24 2.01 -6.94
CA LEU A 372 11.90 2.08 -5.64
C LEU A 372 10.86 1.83 -4.53
N PRO A 373 10.69 0.57 -4.08
CA PRO A 373 9.74 0.27 -3.03
C PRO A 373 10.30 0.63 -1.64
N LEU A 374 9.42 1.13 -0.76
CA LEU A 374 9.69 1.39 0.65
C LEU A 374 8.65 0.69 1.50
N ASP A 375 9.10 0.16 2.63
CA ASP A 375 8.19 -0.42 3.61
C ASP A 375 7.58 0.64 4.54
N MET A 376 6.77 1.55 3.98
CA MET A 376 6.04 2.56 4.77
C MET A 376 5.01 1.94 5.73
N PHE A 377 4.65 0.67 5.52
CA PHE A 377 3.63 -0.04 6.30
C PHE A 377 4.11 -1.44 6.74
N PRO A 378 5.13 -1.53 7.61
CA PRO A 378 5.60 -2.78 8.17
C PRO A 378 4.46 -3.57 8.81
N GLN A 379 4.58 -4.91 8.86
CA GLN A 379 3.55 -5.81 9.40
C GLN A 379 2.24 -5.89 8.59
N THR A 380 2.13 -5.12 7.50
CA THR A 380 0.98 -5.13 6.59
C THR A 380 1.42 -5.56 5.19
N GLN A 381 0.45 -5.91 4.35
CA GLN A 381 0.67 -6.21 2.93
C GLN A 381 1.00 -4.98 2.06
N HIS A 382 0.84 -3.76 2.58
CA HIS A 382 1.05 -2.56 1.78
C HIS A 382 2.54 -2.27 1.59
N VAL A 383 2.89 -1.76 0.41
CA VAL A 383 4.23 -1.30 0.06
C VAL A 383 4.08 0.01 -0.69
N GLU A 384 4.85 1.01 -0.29
CA GLU A 384 4.95 2.28 -0.99
C GLU A 384 5.94 2.14 -2.12
N CYS A 385 5.69 2.70 -3.28
CA CYS A 385 6.60 2.69 -4.41
C CYS A 385 6.80 4.10 -4.92
N VAL A 386 8.06 4.51 -5.11
CA VAL A 386 8.43 5.68 -5.92
C VAL A 386 8.85 5.17 -7.29
N VAL A 387 8.18 5.63 -8.34
CA VAL A 387 8.44 5.22 -9.72
C VAL A 387 8.93 6.39 -10.53
N ASP A 388 10.01 6.18 -11.29
CA ASP A 388 10.56 7.17 -12.22
C ASP A 388 10.24 6.76 -13.66
N LEU A 389 9.44 7.60 -14.33
CA LEU A 389 9.12 7.48 -15.74
C LEU A 389 9.74 8.64 -16.49
N ARG A 390 10.36 8.33 -17.63
CA ARG A 390 10.95 9.34 -18.52
C ARG A 390 10.21 9.36 -19.83
N ARG A 391 9.93 10.54 -20.36
CA ARG A 391 9.41 10.66 -21.71
C ARG A 391 10.41 10.05 -22.68
N ARG A 392 9.96 9.12 -23.50
CA ARG A 392 10.79 8.52 -24.54
C ARG A 392 11.13 9.59 -25.57
N ALA A 393 12.40 9.65 -25.98
CA ALA A 393 12.79 10.48 -27.11
C ALA A 393 12.01 10.04 -28.36
N PRO A 394 11.61 10.96 -29.26
CA PRO A 394 11.02 10.56 -30.53
C PRO A 394 11.98 9.58 -31.23
N SER A 395 11.47 8.44 -31.67
CA SER A 395 12.25 7.57 -32.55
C SER A 395 12.64 8.38 -33.80
N PRO A 396 13.92 8.37 -34.20
CA PRO A 396 14.40 9.15 -35.35
C PRO A 396 13.74 8.74 -36.67
#